data_AF-A0A3C0GIG6-F1
#
_entry.id   AF-A0A3C0GIG6-F1
#
_cell.length_a   1.000
_cell.length_b   1.000
_cell.length_c   1.000
_cell.angle_alpha   90.00
_cell.angle_beta   90.00
_cell.angle_gamma   90.00
#
_symmetry.space_group_name_H-M   'P 1'
#
loop_
_entity.id
_entity.type
_entity.pdbx_description
1 polymer ?
#
loop_
_entity_poly.entity_id
_entity_poly.type
_entity_poly.pdbx_seq_one_letter_code
_entity_poly.pdbx_strand_id
1 'polypeptide(L)' 'MSKDLTIANKWQQLKEHTKARVALGHVGTSLPLSEVLALKHAYAMAKDAIVTKLDVEGLSQKCKAQEIPY' A
#
# COMPACT_ATOMS: atom_id res chain seq x y z
N MET A 1 -9.69 -18.56 -22.16
CA MET A 1 -8.23 -18.62 -22.37
C MET A 1 -7.77 -17.38 -23.14
N SER A 2 -7.84 -16.19 -22.54
CA SER A 2 -7.25 -14.98 -23.16
C SER A 2 -5.80 -14.91 -22.71
N LYS A 3 -4.92 -15.26 -23.65
CA LYS A 3 -3.48 -15.27 -23.52
C LYS A 3 -3.00 -13.91 -23.00
N ASP A 4 -2.49 -13.87 -21.77
CA ASP A 4 -1.80 -12.70 -21.24
C ASP A 4 -0.56 -12.46 -22.09
N LEU A 5 -0.67 -11.54 -23.05
CA LEU A 5 0.46 -10.93 -23.74
C LEU A 5 1.09 -9.90 -22.79
N THR A 6 1.51 -10.35 -21.61
CA THR A 6 2.21 -9.51 -20.64
C THR A 6 3.67 -9.44 -21.07
N ILE A 7 3.99 -8.40 -21.85
CA ILE A 7 5.38 -7.99 -22.05
C ILE A 7 5.94 -7.71 -20.65
N ALA A 8 7.00 -8.43 -20.26
CA ALA A 8 7.68 -8.23 -19.00
C ALA A 8 8.05 -6.74 -18.88
N ASN A 9 7.32 -6.03 -18.03
CA ASN A 9 7.42 -4.60 -17.94
C ASN A 9 8.67 -4.27 -17.11
N LYS A 10 9.78 -3.93 -17.79
CA LYS A 10 11.07 -3.61 -17.16
C LYS A 10 10.96 -2.57 -16.04
N TRP A 11 9.94 -1.71 -16.08
CA TRP A 11 9.65 -0.70 -15.07
C TRP A 11 9.20 -1.27 -13.72
N GLN A 12 8.80 -2.55 -13.65
CA GLN A 12 8.40 -3.18 -12.39
C GLN A 12 9.51 -3.18 -11.33
N GLN A 13 10.79 -3.22 -11.75
CA GLN A 13 11.94 -3.15 -10.84
C GLN A 13 11.95 -1.86 -10.01
N LEU A 14 11.37 -0.76 -10.51
CA LEU A 14 11.29 0.49 -9.76
C LEU A 14 10.44 0.39 -8.50
N LYS A 15 9.52 -0.58 -8.41
CA LYS A 15 8.69 -0.80 -7.22
C LYS A 15 9.52 -1.25 -6.01
N GLU A 16 10.69 -1.84 -6.21
CA GLU A 16 11.58 -2.27 -5.12
C GLU A 16 12.26 -1.08 -4.43
N HIS A 17 12.47 0.02 -5.17
CA HIS A 17 13.19 1.19 -4.67
C HIS A 17 12.29 2.21 -3.97
N THR A 18 10.97 2.13 -4.13
CA THR A 18 10.05 3.12 -3.53
C THR A 18 8.68 2.53 -3.22
N LYS A 19 8.07 3.04 -2.15
CA LYS A 19 6.66 2.76 -1.82
C LYS A 19 5.67 3.54 -2.68
N ALA A 20 6.15 4.45 -3.54
CA ALA A 20 5.29 5.18 -4.46
C ALA A 20 4.63 4.24 -5.47
N ARG A 21 3.41 4.58 -5.90
CA ARG A 21 2.63 3.77 -6.84
C ARG A 21 3.11 4.00 -8.29
N VAL A 22 4.29 3.49 -8.62
CA VAL A 22 4.93 3.57 -9.95
C VAL A 22 4.79 2.26 -10.72
N ALA A 23 4.97 2.31 -12.04
CA ALA A 23 4.92 1.13 -12.93
C ALA A 23 3.63 0.29 -12.80
N LEU A 24 2.48 0.97 -12.72
CA LEU A 24 1.15 0.36 -12.57
C LEU A 24 0.59 -0.22 -13.88
N GLY A 25 1.10 0.24 -15.02
CA GLY A 25 0.52 -0.06 -16.33
C GLY A 25 -0.75 0.75 -16.61
N HIS A 26 -1.37 0.47 -17.75
CA HIS A 26 -2.59 1.14 -18.20
C HIS A 26 -3.42 0.21 -19.09
N VAL A 27 -4.72 0.49 -19.18
CA VAL A 27 -5.65 -0.14 -20.12
C VAL A 27 -6.26 0.99 -20.95
N GLY A 28 -5.88 1.07 -22.22
CA GLY A 28 -6.18 2.24 -23.05
C GLY A 28 -5.49 3.49 -22.49
N THR A 29 -6.25 4.55 -22.22
CA THR A 29 -5.76 5.78 -21.58
C THR A 29 -5.96 5.82 -20.07
N SER A 30 -6.48 4.74 -19.48
CA SER A 30 -6.90 4.68 -18.08
C SER A 30 -6.06 3.72 -17.24
N LEU A 31 -6.13 3.86 -15.92
CA LEU A 31 -5.52 2.89 -14.99
C LEU A 31 -6.23 1.54 -15.06
N PRO A 32 -5.51 0.42 -14.84
CA PRO A 32 -6.13 -0.88 -14.67
C PRO A 32 -7.11 -0.87 -13.48
N LEU A 33 -8.22 -1.59 -13.60
CA LEU A 33 -9.27 -1.62 -12.57
C LEU A 33 -8.73 -2.10 -11.20
N SER A 34 -7.81 -3.06 -11.19
CA SER A 34 -7.16 -3.55 -9.97
C SER A 34 -6.47 -2.43 -9.18
N GLU A 35 -5.74 -1.56 -9.88
CA GLU A 35 -5.01 -0.44 -9.26
C GLU A 35 -5.96 0.63 -8.73
N VAL A 36 -7.08 0.86 -9.43
CA VAL A 36 -8.15 1.76 -8.97
C VAL A 36 -8.81 1.21 -7.69
N LEU A 37 -9.08 -0.09 -7.63
CA LEU A 37 -9.64 -0.74 -6.43
C LEU A 37 -8.66 -0.70 -5.26
N ALA A 38 -7.38 -0.99 -5.49
CA ALA A 38 -6.34 -0.89 -4.47
C ALA A 38 -6.18 0.55 -3.94
N LEU A 39 -6.40 1.57 -4.78
CA LEU A 39 -6.43 2.97 -4.35
C LEU A 39 -7.63 3.25 -3.44
N LYS A 40 -8.83 2.85 -3.86
CA LYS A 40 -10.05 3.06 -3.07
C LYS A 40 -10.00 2.34 -1.71
N HIS A 41 -9.47 1.13 -1.68
CA HIS A 41 -9.29 0.37 -0.44
C HIS A 41 -8.32 1.08 0.52
N ALA A 42 -7.14 1.48 0.05
CA ALA A 42 -6.18 2.23 0.88
C ALA A 42 -6.75 3.57 1.38
N TYR A 43 -7.56 4.24 0.56
CA TYR A 43 -8.23 5.48 0.95
C TYR A 43 -9.27 5.25 2.06
N ALA A 44 -10.05 4.18 2.00
CA ALA A 44 -10.97 3.79 3.07
C ALA A 44 -10.21 3.53 4.37
N MET A 45 -9.15 2.72 4.32
CA MET A 45 -8.30 2.45 5.49
C MET A 45 -7.69 3.72 6.08
N ALA A 46 -7.25 4.66 5.23
CA ALA A 46 -6.69 5.93 5.70
C ALA A 46 -7.74 6.77 6.44
N LYS A 47 -8.99 6.80 5.96
CA LYS A 47 -10.10 7.46 6.67
C LYS A 47 -10.38 6.83 8.02
N ASP A 48 -10.41 5.50 8.06
CA ASP A 48 -10.65 4.77 9.31
C ASP A 48 -9.52 5.04 10.33
N ALA A 49 -8.27 5.09 9.88
CA ALA A 49 -7.11 5.40 10.71
C ALA A 49 -7.18 6.80 11.33
N ILE A 50 -7.80 7.78 10.67
CA ILE A 50 -7.96 9.14 11.21
C ILE A 50 -8.95 9.16 12.38
N VAL A 51 -10.03 8.37 12.30
CA VAL A 51 -11.08 8.33 13.33
C VAL A 51 -10.73 7.38 14.48
N THR A 52 -9.88 6.38 14.21
CA THR A 52 -9.48 5.37 15.20
C THR A 52 -8.72 6.02 16.36
N LYS A 53 -9.19 5.78 17.59
CA LYS A 53 -8.53 6.25 18.80
C LYS A 53 -7.24 5.46 19.05
N LEU A 54 -6.18 6.16 19.47
CA LEU A 54 -4.92 5.55 19.86
C LEU A 54 -5.04 4.89 21.25
N ASP A 55 -4.74 3.60 21.34
CA ASP A 55 -4.61 2.88 22.61
C ASP A 55 -3.26 3.18 23.27
N VAL A 56 -3.25 4.20 24.12
CA VAL A 56 -2.05 4.67 24.82
C VAL A 56 -1.58 3.67 25.88
N GLU A 57 -2.52 2.99 26.56
CA GLU A 57 -2.19 2.06 27.64
C GLU A 57 -1.51 0.80 27.08
N GLY A 58 -2.10 0.21 26.04
CA GLY A 58 -1.51 -0.93 25.35
C GLY A 58 -0.17 -0.59 24.68
N LEU A 59 -0.03 0.63 24.14
CA LEU A 59 1.25 1.11 23.60
C LEU A 59 2.32 1.26 24.68
N SER A 60 1.98 1.86 25.82
CA SER A 60 2.91 2.06 26.95
C SER A 60 3.44 0.75 27.51
N GLN A 61 2.57 -0.24 27.67
CA GLN A 61 2.98 -1.59 28.11
C GLN A 61 3.94 -2.24 27.12
N LYS A 62 3.66 -2.15 25.81
CA LYS A 62 4.55 -2.70 24.76
C LYS A 62 5.91 -2.02 24.73
N CYS A 63 5.96 -0.70 24.86
CA CYS A 63 7.23 0.04 24.88
C CYS A 63 8.09 -0.33 26.09
N LYS A 64 7.49 -0.46 27.29
CA LYS A 64 8.21 -0.93 28.49
C LYS A 64 8.75 -2.35 28.33
N ALA A 65 7.96 -3.23 27.72
CA ALA A 65 8.37 -4.61 27.46
C ALA A 65 9.51 -4.74 26.43
N GLN A 66 9.69 -3.75 25.55
CA GLN A 66 10.76 -3.75 24.56
C GLN A 66 12.08 -3.12 25.06
N GLU A 67 12.17 -2.72 26.34
CA GLU A 67 13.37 -2.09 26.94
C GLU A 67 14.02 -1.06 26.01
N ILE A 68 13.21 -0.18 25.39
CA ILE A 68 13.73 0.87 24.52
C ILE A 68 14.57 1.81 25.41
N PRO A 69 15.91 1.84 25.25
CA PRO A 69 16.74 2.71 26.07
C PRO A 69 16.41 4.16 25.73
N TYR A 70 16.20 4.97 26.76
CA TYR A 70 16.15 6.44 26.60
C TYR A 70 17.54 6.98 26.24
#